data_AF-A0A927LL36-F1
#
_entry.id   AF-A0A927LL36-F1
#
_cell.length_a   1.000
_cell.length_b   1.000
_cell.length_c   1.000
_cell.angle_alpha   90.00
_cell.angle_beta   90.00
_cell.angle_gamma   90.00
#
_symmetry.space_group_name_H-M   'P 1'
#
loop_
_entity.id
_entity.type
_entity.pdbx_description
1 polymer ?
#
loop_
_entity_poly.entity_id
_entity_poly.type
_entity_poly.pdbx_seq_one_letter_code
_entity_poly.pdbx_strand_id
1 'polypeptide(L)'
;MANFQQFTYSECLNAKSFNALPGYLAVKRNQSAEVILLRLLTGTLDFENTVNRTKISQRKNFTEVDFSVNSRISSKLINEVFTIDSKKIRKAKIEGYYQHCLTRGNKIFFENLLLEFCNYFYQTKKESHATAFLHLYRATELISYSFPLHFASKSKSYKSTYNSLKDFFTKTDGELSFFKKFVNEHLFKDNPILDLDLSIKIEEPNQNLKEQYYKAIKKLCDNNKNITIKSQTLNTEIVITRKGLTSLIIDLRNRYFHLLSGDYSDNFTSSDLSEIDLFYKNVNDIIINWLSLIYIEILINTIE
;
A
#
# COMPACT_ATOMS: atom_id res chain seq x y z
N MET A 1 29.30 2.03 8.78
CA MET A 1 28.68 0.98 9.62
C MET A 1 28.11 -0.08 8.69
N ALA A 2 28.28 -1.36 8.98
CA ALA A 2 27.65 -2.41 8.17
C ALA A 2 26.13 -2.34 8.39
N ASN A 3 25.36 -2.11 7.32
CA ASN A 3 23.90 -2.14 7.41
C ASN A 3 23.44 -3.58 7.64
N PHE A 4 22.76 -3.82 8.76
CA PHE A 4 22.17 -5.12 9.05
C PHE A 4 21.05 -5.43 8.03
N GLN A 5 21.21 -6.50 7.26
CA GLN A 5 20.19 -6.94 6.32
C GLN A 5 19.15 -7.80 7.05
N GLN A 6 17.98 -7.21 7.36
CA GLN A 6 16.90 -7.89 8.10
C GLN A 6 16.20 -8.99 7.29
N PHE A 7 16.13 -8.85 5.96
CA PHE A 7 15.42 -9.79 5.10
C PHE A 7 16.26 -10.25 3.91
N THR A 8 16.15 -11.53 3.57
CA THR A 8 16.67 -12.12 2.32
C THR A 8 15.51 -12.53 1.42
N TYR A 9 15.74 -12.45 0.11
CA TYR A 9 14.72 -12.64 -0.91
C TYR A 9 15.08 -13.81 -1.81
N SER A 10 14.09 -14.63 -2.16
CA SER A 10 14.27 -15.81 -3.01
C SER A 10 13.27 -15.83 -4.17
N GLU A 11 13.76 -16.26 -5.33
CA GLU A 11 12.94 -16.50 -6.50
C GLU A 11 12.09 -17.77 -6.31
N CYS A 12 10.79 -17.66 -6.57
CA CYS A 12 9.81 -18.74 -6.40
C CYS A 12 9.12 -19.14 -7.72
N LEU A 13 9.47 -18.50 -8.84
CA LEU A 13 9.02 -18.93 -10.16
C LEU A 13 9.66 -20.26 -10.55
N ASN A 14 8.87 -21.15 -11.15
CA ASN A 14 9.41 -22.35 -11.80
C ASN A 14 10.31 -21.97 -12.98
N ALA A 15 11.17 -22.91 -13.42
CA ALA A 15 12.16 -22.66 -14.46
C ALA A 15 11.56 -22.09 -15.76
N LYS A 16 10.41 -22.60 -16.20
CA LYS A 16 9.72 -22.10 -17.40
C LYS A 16 9.31 -20.64 -17.26
N SER A 17 8.66 -20.29 -16.15
CA SER A 17 8.23 -18.92 -15.86
C SER A 17 9.41 -17.98 -15.65
N PHE A 18 10.45 -18.44 -14.94
CA PHE A 18 11.66 -17.67 -14.69
C PHE A 18 12.41 -17.33 -15.99
N ASN A 19 12.58 -18.31 -16.88
CA ASN A 19 13.24 -18.10 -18.17
C ASN A 19 12.43 -17.19 -19.12
N ALA A 20 11.11 -17.14 -18.94
CA ALA A 20 10.24 -16.23 -19.68
C ALA A 20 10.19 -14.80 -19.10
N LEU A 21 10.71 -14.60 -17.88
CA LEU A 21 10.73 -13.30 -17.23
C LEU A 21 11.96 -12.48 -17.69
N PRO A 22 11.78 -11.21 -18.09
CA PRO A 22 12.92 -10.36 -18.40
C PRO A 22 13.89 -10.25 -17.22
N GLY A 23 15.19 -10.26 -17.51
CA GLY A 23 16.23 -10.30 -16.47
C GLY A 23 16.20 -9.13 -15.49
N TYR A 24 15.67 -7.97 -15.90
CA TYR A 24 15.51 -6.78 -15.07
C TYR A 24 14.34 -6.86 -14.07
N LEU A 25 13.45 -7.87 -14.19
CA LEU A 25 12.36 -8.14 -13.23
C LEU A 25 12.62 -9.39 -12.37
N ALA A 26 13.72 -10.10 -12.63
CA ALA A 26 14.08 -11.31 -11.93
C ALA A 26 14.66 -11.00 -10.54
N VAL A 27 14.38 -11.86 -9.56
CA VAL A 27 14.98 -11.74 -8.22
C VAL A 27 16.40 -12.30 -8.29
N LYS A 28 17.40 -11.41 -8.29
CA LYS A 28 18.83 -11.74 -8.36
C LYS A 28 19.63 -10.99 -7.30
N ARG A 29 20.88 -11.41 -7.10
CA ARG A 29 21.85 -10.66 -6.27
C ARG A 29 22.02 -9.26 -6.86
N ASN A 30 21.92 -8.23 -6.02
CA ASN A 30 22.00 -6.80 -6.39
C ASN A 30 20.84 -6.24 -7.24
N GLN A 31 19.64 -6.83 -7.13
CA GLN A 31 18.45 -6.27 -7.75
C GLN A 31 17.96 -5.00 -7.03
N SER A 32 17.31 -4.07 -7.74
CA SER A 32 16.73 -2.87 -7.11
C SER A 32 15.61 -3.22 -6.13
N ALA A 33 15.55 -2.48 -5.02
CA ALA A 33 14.49 -2.64 -4.01
C ALA A 33 13.08 -2.47 -4.62
N GLU A 34 12.94 -1.62 -5.63
CA GLU A 34 11.68 -1.45 -6.39
C GLU A 34 11.22 -2.73 -7.07
N VAL A 35 12.13 -3.49 -7.70
CA VAL A 35 11.74 -4.76 -8.34
C VAL A 35 11.34 -5.76 -7.28
N ILE A 36 12.06 -5.82 -6.16
CA ILE A 36 11.67 -6.70 -5.04
C ILE A 36 10.31 -6.28 -4.48
N LEU A 37 10.05 -4.98 -4.33
CA LEU A 37 8.75 -4.46 -3.91
C LEU A 37 7.65 -4.85 -4.89
N LEU A 38 7.85 -4.66 -6.20
CA LEU A 38 6.90 -5.11 -7.23
C LEU A 38 6.62 -6.62 -7.13
N ARG A 39 7.66 -7.44 -6.96
CA ARG A 39 7.53 -8.90 -6.80
C ARG A 39 6.77 -9.27 -5.52
N LEU A 40 7.00 -8.52 -4.44
CA LEU A 40 6.28 -8.66 -3.18
C LEU A 40 4.79 -8.33 -3.32
N LEU A 41 4.45 -7.20 -3.96
CA LEU A 41 3.07 -6.74 -4.12
C LEU A 41 2.27 -7.58 -5.11
N THR A 42 2.91 -8.12 -6.15
CA THR A 42 2.28 -9.06 -7.09
C THR A 42 2.07 -10.45 -6.51
N GLY A 43 2.58 -10.72 -5.30
CA GLY A 43 2.54 -12.03 -4.67
C GLY A 43 3.32 -13.10 -5.40
N THR A 44 4.51 -12.73 -5.86
CA THR A 44 5.43 -13.59 -6.60
C THR A 44 6.82 -13.64 -5.95
N LEU A 45 6.87 -13.46 -4.62
CA LEU A 45 8.11 -13.42 -3.84
C LEU A 45 8.03 -14.31 -2.60
N ASP A 46 9.12 -15.01 -2.34
CA ASP A 46 9.41 -15.62 -1.04
C ASP A 46 10.53 -14.83 -0.36
N PHE A 47 10.42 -14.63 0.94
CA PHE A 47 11.44 -13.95 1.72
C PHE A 47 11.56 -14.50 3.14
N GLU A 48 12.71 -14.27 3.77
CA GLU A 48 13.04 -14.80 5.08
C GLU A 48 13.57 -13.69 5.98
N ASN A 49 13.11 -13.65 7.24
CA ASN A 49 13.72 -12.82 8.27
C ASN A 49 15.05 -13.44 8.72
N THR A 50 16.15 -12.68 8.61
CA THR A 50 17.50 -13.20 8.85
C THR A 50 17.81 -13.46 10.33
N VAL A 51 17.08 -12.81 11.26
CA VAL A 51 17.29 -12.95 12.71
C VAL A 51 16.72 -14.27 13.20
N ASN A 52 15.46 -14.56 12.88
CA ASN A 52 14.74 -15.71 13.42
C ASN A 52 14.39 -16.78 12.39
N ARG A 53 14.85 -16.63 11.14
CA ARG A 53 14.67 -17.59 10.03
C ARG A 53 13.21 -17.84 9.65
N THR A 54 12.31 -16.94 10.00
CA THR A 54 10.89 -17.05 9.61
C THR A 54 10.77 -16.84 8.11
N LYS A 55 10.29 -17.88 7.41
CA LYS A 55 10.00 -17.83 5.97
C LYS A 55 8.56 -17.41 5.70
N ILE A 56 8.40 -16.52 4.74
CA ILE A 56 7.11 -15.97 4.32
C ILE A 56 6.96 -16.16 2.82
N SER A 57 5.86 -16.79 2.44
CA SER A 57 5.44 -16.92 1.05
C SER A 57 4.32 -15.94 0.76
N GLN A 58 4.64 -14.87 0.05
CA GLN A 58 3.64 -13.91 -0.41
C GLN A 58 2.97 -14.51 -1.65
N ARG A 59 1.66 -14.82 -1.56
CA ARG A 59 0.82 -15.25 -2.69
C ARG A 59 -0.43 -14.40 -2.96
N LYS A 60 -0.66 -13.30 -2.24
CA LYS A 60 -1.74 -12.36 -2.51
C LYS A 60 -1.30 -11.30 -3.52
N ASN A 61 -1.99 -11.16 -4.64
CA ASN A 61 -1.76 -10.09 -5.59
C ASN A 61 -2.48 -8.83 -5.13
N PHE A 62 -1.74 -7.85 -4.62
CA PHE A 62 -2.28 -6.55 -4.20
C PHE A 62 -2.29 -5.50 -5.31
N THR A 63 -1.84 -5.83 -6.53
CA THR A 63 -1.87 -4.89 -7.66
C THR A 63 -3.21 -4.87 -8.40
N GLU A 64 -4.17 -5.71 -7.98
CA GLU A 64 -5.54 -5.75 -8.51
C GLU A 64 -6.49 -4.98 -7.60
N VAL A 65 -7.58 -4.43 -8.16
CA VAL A 65 -8.50 -3.52 -7.45
C VAL A 65 -9.07 -4.09 -6.15
N ASP A 66 -9.44 -5.38 -6.13
CA ASP A 66 -9.97 -6.06 -4.94
C ASP A 66 -8.99 -7.09 -4.35
N PHE A 67 -7.73 -7.05 -4.81
CA PHE A 67 -6.70 -8.08 -4.62
C PHE A 67 -7.15 -9.51 -4.94
N SER A 68 -6.21 -10.42 -5.15
CA SER A 68 -6.52 -11.83 -5.41
C SER A 68 -5.48 -12.75 -4.80
N VAL A 69 -5.77 -14.05 -4.76
CA VAL A 69 -4.80 -15.05 -4.32
C VAL A 69 -4.27 -15.79 -5.53
N ASN A 70 -2.96 -15.75 -5.73
CA ASN A 70 -2.26 -16.45 -6.79
C ASN A 70 -2.27 -17.96 -6.51
N SER A 71 -3.18 -18.68 -7.16
CA SER A 71 -3.19 -20.14 -7.14
C SER A 71 -1.97 -20.74 -7.86
N ARG A 72 -1.42 -20.02 -8.85
CA ARG A 72 -0.21 -20.41 -9.60
C ARG A 72 0.66 -19.18 -9.86
N ILE A 73 1.92 -19.26 -9.46
CA ILE A 73 2.89 -18.18 -9.69
C ILE A 73 3.45 -18.32 -11.12
N SER A 74 3.40 -17.23 -11.88
CA SER A 74 3.97 -17.19 -13.23
C SER A 74 4.52 -15.81 -13.56
N SER A 75 5.35 -15.72 -14.59
CA SER A 75 5.82 -14.44 -15.12
C SER A 75 4.70 -13.58 -15.70
N LYS A 76 3.53 -14.18 -16.01
CA LYS A 76 2.36 -13.45 -16.51
C LYS A 76 1.86 -12.43 -15.49
N LEU A 77 1.73 -12.82 -14.22
CA LEU A 77 1.27 -11.95 -13.13
C LEU A 77 2.11 -10.67 -13.01
N ILE A 78 3.43 -10.80 -13.16
CA ILE A 78 4.36 -9.67 -13.07
C ILE A 78 4.25 -8.78 -14.32
N ASN A 79 4.10 -9.39 -15.50
CA ASN A 79 3.98 -8.64 -16.75
C ASN A 79 2.62 -7.94 -16.89
N GLU A 80 1.57 -8.48 -16.29
CA GLU A 80 0.21 -7.91 -16.32
C GLU A 80 0.12 -6.53 -15.67
N VAL A 81 1.00 -6.24 -14.70
CA VAL A 81 1.15 -4.91 -14.10
C VAL A 81 1.48 -3.84 -15.15
N PHE A 82 2.16 -4.20 -16.24
CA PHE A 82 2.54 -3.26 -17.30
C PHE A 82 1.55 -3.27 -18.48
N THR A 83 0.39 -3.88 -18.29
CA THR A 83 -0.73 -3.91 -19.23
C THR A 83 -2.00 -3.41 -18.54
N ILE A 84 -2.04 -2.12 -18.19
CA ILE A 84 -3.21 -1.48 -17.58
C ILE A 84 -3.99 -0.70 -18.65
N ASP A 85 -5.32 -0.74 -18.58
CA ASP A 85 -6.24 0.00 -19.45
C ASP A 85 -5.98 -0.17 -20.95
N SER A 86 -5.65 -1.40 -21.37
CA SER A 86 -5.30 -1.74 -22.76
C SER A 86 -4.04 -1.05 -23.32
N LYS A 87 -3.34 -0.23 -22.52
CA LYS A 87 -2.05 0.35 -22.87
C LYS A 87 -0.95 -0.60 -22.44
N LYS A 88 -0.25 -1.16 -23.43
CA LYS A 88 0.93 -1.99 -23.19
C LYS A 88 2.18 -1.13 -23.17
N ILE A 89 2.80 -0.98 -22.00
CA ILE A 89 4.08 -0.29 -21.89
C ILE A 89 5.13 -1.09 -22.67
N ARG A 90 5.92 -0.39 -23.50
CA ARG A 90 6.98 -1.04 -24.30
C ARG A 90 8.05 -1.60 -23.37
N LYS A 91 8.45 -2.86 -23.59
CA LYS A 91 9.49 -3.55 -22.79
C LYS A 91 10.78 -2.73 -22.64
N ALA A 92 11.21 -2.06 -23.72
CA ALA A 92 12.41 -1.22 -23.69
C ALA A 92 12.31 -0.03 -22.71
N LYS A 93 11.11 0.54 -22.50
CA LYS A 93 10.92 1.60 -21.50
C LYS A 93 11.02 1.06 -20.08
N ILE A 94 10.43 -0.11 -19.82
CA ILE A 94 10.49 -0.79 -18.52
C ILE A 94 11.94 -1.15 -18.19
N GLU A 95 12.67 -1.71 -19.15
CA GLU A 95 14.09 -2.03 -19.01
C GLU A 95 14.91 -0.76 -18.73
N GLY A 96 14.75 0.29 -19.53
CA GLY A 96 15.45 1.56 -19.34
C GLY A 96 15.18 2.18 -17.97
N TYR A 97 13.95 2.10 -17.47
CA TYR A 97 13.58 2.55 -16.13
C TYR A 97 14.35 1.79 -15.05
N TYR A 98 14.30 0.45 -15.04
CA TYR A 98 14.96 -0.32 -13.99
C TYR A 98 16.49 -0.26 -14.06
N GLN A 99 17.06 -0.11 -15.26
CA GLN A 99 18.49 0.17 -15.42
C GLN A 99 18.87 1.55 -14.82
N HIS A 100 18.01 2.56 -15.01
CA HIS A 100 18.18 3.85 -14.36
C HIS A 100 18.06 3.74 -12.83
N CYS A 101 17.10 2.98 -12.30
CA CYS A 101 16.94 2.80 -10.86
C CYS A 101 18.17 2.16 -10.19
N LEU A 102 18.84 1.22 -10.90
CA LEU A 102 20.08 0.61 -10.42
C LEU A 102 21.26 1.59 -10.33
N THR A 103 21.29 2.64 -11.16
CA THR A 103 22.44 3.56 -11.24
C THR A 103 22.19 4.90 -10.53
N ARG A 104 20.98 5.47 -10.67
CA ARG A 104 20.62 6.83 -10.23
C ARG A 104 19.24 6.91 -9.55
N GLY A 105 18.67 5.76 -9.18
CA GLY A 105 17.37 5.71 -8.50
C GLY A 105 17.41 6.20 -7.05
N ASN A 106 16.24 6.41 -6.47
CA ASN A 106 16.05 6.75 -5.06
C ASN A 106 16.20 5.50 -4.18
N LYS A 107 17.39 4.88 -4.19
CA LYS A 107 17.65 3.56 -3.58
C LYS A 107 17.25 3.50 -2.10
N ILE A 108 17.72 4.46 -1.30
CA ILE A 108 17.45 4.49 0.15
C ILE A 108 15.94 4.58 0.43
N PHE A 109 15.23 5.40 -0.35
CA PHE A 109 13.78 5.52 -0.20
C PHE A 109 13.07 4.19 -0.47
N PHE A 110 13.39 3.52 -1.58
CA PHE A 110 12.74 2.25 -1.91
C PHE A 110 13.21 1.07 -1.05
N GLU A 111 14.44 1.11 -0.52
CA GLU A 111 14.91 0.17 0.49
C GLU A 111 14.10 0.29 1.78
N ASN A 112 13.89 1.52 2.26
CA ASN A 112 13.05 1.78 3.43
C ASN A 112 11.59 1.40 3.18
N LEU A 113 11.04 1.76 2.02
CA LEU A 113 9.68 1.40 1.66
C LEU A 113 9.50 -0.13 1.62
N LEU A 114 10.39 -0.84 0.91
CA LEU A 114 10.39 -2.30 0.88
C LEU A 114 10.46 -2.90 2.29
N LEU A 115 11.29 -2.32 3.16
CA LEU A 115 11.44 -2.80 4.53
C LEU A 115 10.13 -2.67 5.34
N GLU A 116 9.38 -1.57 5.19
CA GLU A 116 8.08 -1.41 5.85
C GLU A 116 7.07 -2.45 5.34
N PHE A 117 7.00 -2.70 4.02
CA PHE A 117 6.13 -3.74 3.48
C PHE A 117 6.53 -5.16 3.94
N CYS A 118 7.83 -5.50 3.92
CA CYS A 118 8.32 -6.78 4.44
C CYS A 118 7.98 -6.97 5.91
N ASN A 119 8.12 -5.92 6.73
CA ASN A 119 7.75 -5.96 8.14
C ASN A 119 6.24 -6.12 8.33
N TYR A 120 5.39 -5.46 7.53
CA TYR A 120 3.95 -5.71 7.54
C TYR A 120 3.62 -7.20 7.35
N PHE A 121 4.18 -7.83 6.32
CA PHE A 121 3.93 -9.24 6.04
C PHE A 121 4.47 -10.15 7.15
N TYR A 122 5.63 -9.81 7.69
CA TYR A 122 6.24 -10.54 8.79
C TYR A 122 5.44 -10.46 10.10
N GLN A 123 4.95 -9.28 10.47
CA GLN A 123 4.09 -9.13 11.65
C GLN A 123 2.72 -9.77 11.45
N THR A 124 2.15 -9.66 10.24
CA THR A 124 0.93 -10.39 9.86
C THR A 124 1.11 -11.90 10.03
N LYS A 125 2.25 -12.46 9.62
CA LYS A 125 2.56 -13.89 9.80
C LYS A 125 2.65 -14.31 11.28
N LYS A 126 3.00 -13.37 12.15
CA LYS A 126 3.06 -13.53 13.61
C LYS A 126 1.73 -13.21 14.31
N GLU A 127 0.66 -12.96 13.56
CA GLU A 127 -0.66 -12.55 14.07
C GLU A 127 -0.64 -11.22 14.85
N SER A 128 0.43 -10.43 14.73
CA SER A 128 0.52 -9.07 15.31
C SER A 128 0.06 -8.03 14.28
N HIS A 129 -1.23 -8.05 14.00
CA HIS A 129 -1.89 -7.19 13.02
C HIS A 129 -1.87 -5.69 13.35
N ALA A 130 -1.87 -5.30 14.63
CA ALA A 130 -1.73 -3.90 15.04
C ALA A 130 -0.32 -3.36 14.71
N THR A 131 0.71 -4.17 14.98
CA THR A 131 2.09 -3.84 14.56
C THR A 131 2.23 -3.87 13.04
N ALA A 132 1.54 -4.80 12.36
CA ALA A 132 1.50 -4.82 10.91
C ALA A 132 0.89 -3.53 10.34
N PHE A 133 -0.23 -3.06 10.90
CA PHE A 133 -0.83 -1.77 10.54
C PHE A 133 0.14 -0.61 10.73
N LEU A 134 0.90 -0.58 11.83
CA LEU A 134 1.91 0.46 12.08
C LEU A 134 2.92 0.56 10.92
N HIS A 135 3.35 -0.57 10.36
CA HIS A 135 4.24 -0.58 9.20
C HIS A 135 3.56 -0.10 7.91
N LEU A 136 2.29 -0.42 7.69
CA LEU A 136 1.52 0.17 6.57
C LEU A 136 1.36 1.68 6.72
N TYR A 137 1.15 2.15 7.95
CA TYR A 137 1.06 3.57 8.24
C TYR A 137 2.41 4.28 8.04
N ARG A 138 3.54 3.69 8.48
CA ARG A 138 4.88 4.21 8.19
C ARG A 138 5.18 4.25 6.69
N ALA A 139 4.73 3.23 5.93
CA ALA A 139 4.80 3.26 4.47
C ALA A 139 3.96 4.42 3.90
N THR A 140 2.77 4.67 4.45
CA THR A 140 1.91 5.82 4.08
C THR A 140 2.63 7.15 4.33
N GLU A 141 3.31 7.31 5.47
CA GLU A 141 4.11 8.51 5.77
C GLU A 141 5.27 8.66 4.79
N LEU A 142 6.03 7.60 4.52
CA LEU A 142 7.14 7.63 3.57
C LEU A 142 6.70 8.11 2.17
N ILE A 143 5.58 7.58 1.68
CA ILE A 143 5.08 7.94 0.34
C ILE A 143 4.36 9.29 0.29
N SER A 144 3.89 9.80 1.44
CA SER A 144 3.02 10.97 1.53
C SER A 144 3.59 12.22 0.84
N TYR A 145 4.89 12.47 0.98
CA TYR A 145 5.61 13.50 0.23
C TYR A 145 6.40 12.96 -0.95
N SER A 146 6.99 11.77 -0.82
CA SER A 146 7.93 11.26 -1.81
C SER A 146 7.27 10.99 -3.15
N PHE A 147 6.06 10.42 -3.15
CA PHE A 147 5.35 10.11 -4.40
C PHE A 147 4.83 11.34 -5.14
N PRO A 148 4.19 12.32 -4.48
CA PRO A 148 3.81 13.58 -5.14
C PRO A 148 5.01 14.31 -5.78
N LEU A 149 6.14 14.37 -5.09
CA LEU A 149 7.38 14.96 -5.62
C LEU A 149 7.95 14.15 -6.78
N HIS A 150 7.95 12.82 -6.66
CA HIS A 150 8.38 11.94 -7.73
C HIS A 150 7.54 12.15 -8.99
N PHE A 151 6.22 12.18 -8.84
CA PHE A 151 5.28 12.45 -9.93
C PHE A 151 5.52 13.82 -10.58
N ALA A 152 5.63 14.88 -9.78
CA ALA A 152 5.89 16.24 -10.29
C ALA A 152 7.21 16.35 -11.07
N SER A 153 8.25 15.62 -10.64
CA SER A 153 9.57 15.62 -11.28
C SER A 153 9.56 15.05 -12.71
N LYS A 154 8.52 14.30 -13.08
CA LYS A 154 8.36 13.69 -14.40
C LYS A 154 7.53 14.51 -15.37
N SER A 155 6.92 15.61 -14.91
CA SER A 155 6.22 16.52 -15.81
C SER A 155 7.19 17.15 -16.81
N LYS A 156 6.79 17.17 -18.09
CA LYS A 156 7.62 17.65 -19.21
C LYS A 156 7.72 19.18 -19.28
N SER A 157 6.97 19.90 -18.47
CA SER A 157 6.88 21.37 -18.49
C SER A 157 7.20 21.94 -17.13
N TYR A 158 8.23 22.78 -17.04
CA TYR A 158 8.58 23.49 -15.80
C TYR A 158 7.41 24.32 -15.25
N LYS A 159 6.59 24.91 -16.14
CA LYS A 159 5.37 25.62 -15.74
C LYS A 159 4.36 24.67 -15.12
N SER A 160 4.18 23.48 -15.69
CA SER A 160 3.30 22.45 -15.12
C SER A 160 3.84 21.95 -13.79
N THR A 161 5.14 21.63 -13.67
CA THR A 161 5.78 21.22 -12.42
C THR A 161 5.61 22.30 -11.35
N TYR A 162 5.90 23.56 -11.66
CA TYR A 162 5.73 24.68 -10.74
C TYR A 162 4.28 24.82 -10.28
N ASN A 163 3.31 24.75 -11.21
CA ASN A 163 1.90 24.82 -10.86
C ASN A 163 1.47 23.63 -9.99
N SER A 164 1.86 22.40 -10.33
CA SER A 164 1.56 21.22 -9.51
C SER A 164 2.14 21.35 -8.11
N LEU A 165 3.42 21.73 -7.98
CA LEU A 165 4.03 21.95 -6.66
C LEU A 165 3.31 23.07 -5.90
N LYS A 166 3.02 24.21 -6.55
CA LYS A 166 2.30 25.32 -5.94
C LYS A 166 0.91 24.89 -5.45
N ASP A 167 0.17 24.14 -6.26
CA ASP A 167 -1.16 23.63 -5.95
C ASP A 167 -1.14 22.58 -4.83
N PHE A 168 -0.07 21.79 -4.75
CA PHE A 168 0.12 20.84 -3.67
C PHE A 168 0.41 21.54 -2.34
N PHE A 169 1.25 22.57 -2.33
CA PHE A 169 1.67 23.28 -1.11
C PHE A 169 0.73 24.43 -0.69
N THR A 170 -0.31 24.75 -1.47
CA THR A 170 -1.28 25.77 -1.06
C THR A 170 -2.36 25.18 -0.16
N LYS A 171 -2.48 25.74 1.06
CA LYS A 171 -3.56 25.49 2.03
C LYS A 171 -3.74 24.04 2.48
N THR A 172 -2.65 23.35 2.84
CA THR A 172 -2.72 22.00 3.42
C THR A 172 -2.24 21.99 4.87
N ASP A 173 -3.12 21.60 5.80
CA ASP A 173 -2.80 21.38 7.21
C ASP A 173 -2.08 20.03 7.38
N GLY A 174 -0.81 19.97 6.97
CA GLY A 174 0.09 18.84 7.20
C GLY A 174 0.24 17.83 6.04
N GLU A 175 1.22 16.93 6.19
CA GLU A 175 1.73 16.02 5.15
C GLU A 175 0.67 15.02 4.63
N LEU A 176 -0.18 14.52 5.54
CA LEU A 176 -1.21 13.52 5.21
C LEU A 176 -2.40 14.14 4.47
N SER A 177 -2.76 15.37 4.82
CA SER A 177 -3.78 16.17 4.11
C SER A 177 -3.32 16.45 2.68
N PHE A 178 -2.03 16.78 2.53
CA PHE A 178 -1.36 16.94 1.23
C PHE A 178 -1.42 15.65 0.39
N PHE A 179 -1.06 14.50 0.98
CA PHE A 179 -1.07 13.23 0.27
C PHE A 179 -2.47 12.83 -0.20
N LYS A 180 -3.49 12.99 0.65
CA LYS A 180 -4.89 12.74 0.29
C LYS A 180 -5.31 13.56 -0.93
N LYS A 181 -4.98 14.86 -0.93
CA LYS A 181 -5.29 15.75 -2.06
C LYS A 181 -4.60 15.29 -3.33
N PHE A 182 -3.31 14.96 -3.26
CA PHE A 182 -2.56 14.44 -4.39
C PHE A 182 -3.21 13.19 -4.99
N VAL A 183 -3.52 12.18 -4.17
CA VAL A 183 -4.10 10.92 -4.63
C VAL A 183 -5.45 11.16 -5.33
N ASN A 184 -6.32 11.95 -4.72
CA ASN A 184 -7.70 12.14 -5.19
C ASN A 184 -7.85 13.16 -6.33
N GLU A 185 -7.01 14.19 -6.39
CA GLU A 185 -7.17 15.31 -7.34
C GLU A 185 -6.14 15.31 -8.47
N HIS A 186 -5.06 14.52 -8.35
CA HIS A 186 -3.97 14.52 -9.33
C HIS A 186 -3.60 13.13 -9.83
N LEU A 187 -3.32 12.17 -8.94
CA LEU A 187 -2.89 10.83 -9.35
C LEU A 187 -4.01 10.08 -10.07
N PHE A 188 -5.21 10.05 -9.48
CA PHE A 188 -6.37 9.33 -10.02
C PHE A 188 -7.48 10.25 -10.53
N LYS A 189 -7.15 11.51 -10.88
CA LYS A 189 -8.15 12.55 -11.23
C LYS A 189 -9.18 12.08 -12.27
N ASP A 190 -8.73 11.37 -13.29
CA ASP A 190 -9.55 10.90 -14.41
C ASP A 190 -9.76 9.37 -14.37
N ASN A 191 -9.39 8.71 -13.26
CA ASN A 191 -9.48 7.26 -13.11
C ASN A 191 -10.73 6.89 -12.28
N PRO A 192 -11.65 6.05 -12.81
CA PRO A 192 -12.88 5.66 -12.10
C PRO A 192 -12.62 4.88 -10.80
N ILE A 193 -11.39 4.44 -10.53
CA ILE A 193 -11.02 3.68 -9.34
C ILE A 193 -11.42 4.37 -8.03
N LEU A 194 -11.43 5.71 -7.98
CA LEU A 194 -11.81 6.46 -6.77
C LEU A 194 -13.28 6.26 -6.38
N ASP A 195 -14.15 6.07 -7.37
CA ASP A 195 -15.59 5.94 -7.18
C ASP A 195 -16.03 4.48 -7.01
N LEU A 196 -15.12 3.52 -7.21
CA LEU A 196 -15.41 2.10 -7.02
C LEU A 196 -15.68 1.79 -5.55
N ASP A 197 -16.67 0.91 -5.34
CA ASP A 197 -17.08 0.42 -4.04
C ASP A 197 -15.99 -0.46 -3.42
N LEU A 198 -15.69 -0.21 -2.16
CA LEU A 198 -14.75 -0.94 -1.35
C LEU A 198 -15.46 -1.49 -0.13
N SER A 199 -15.46 -2.81 0.00
CA SER A 199 -16.11 -3.51 1.10
C SER A 199 -15.15 -3.76 2.25
N ILE A 200 -15.45 -3.23 3.43
CA ILE A 200 -14.79 -3.54 4.69
C ILE A 200 -15.60 -4.61 5.41
N LYS A 201 -15.14 -5.86 5.33
CA LYS A 201 -15.79 -7.02 5.95
C LYS A 201 -15.27 -7.25 7.35
N ILE A 202 -16.17 -7.59 8.25
CA ILE A 202 -15.87 -7.85 9.66
C ILE A 202 -16.11 -9.33 9.92
N GLU A 203 -15.03 -10.09 9.84
CA GLU A 203 -15.02 -11.55 9.89
C GLU A 203 -14.63 -12.05 11.28
N GLU A 204 -15.36 -11.60 12.31
CA GLU A 204 -15.14 -11.99 13.70
C GLU A 204 -16.24 -12.94 14.19
N PRO A 205 -15.91 -14.18 14.60
CA PRO A 205 -16.87 -15.13 15.16
C PRO A 205 -17.54 -14.67 16.45
N ASN A 206 -16.82 -13.94 17.32
CA ASN A 206 -17.38 -13.43 18.57
C ASN A 206 -18.31 -12.23 18.28
N GLN A 207 -19.61 -12.40 18.54
CA GLN A 207 -20.62 -11.37 18.23
C GLN A 207 -20.37 -10.02 18.94
N ASN A 208 -19.88 -10.04 20.18
CA ASN A 208 -19.60 -8.81 20.92
C ASN A 208 -18.44 -8.04 20.28
N LEU A 209 -17.36 -8.73 19.94
CA LEU A 209 -16.21 -8.12 19.24
C LEU A 209 -16.62 -7.63 17.85
N LYS A 210 -17.42 -8.42 17.13
CA LYS A 210 -17.94 -8.07 15.81
C LYS A 210 -18.74 -6.78 15.82
N GLU A 211 -19.64 -6.63 16.79
CA GLU A 211 -20.43 -5.40 16.99
C GLU A 211 -19.54 -4.20 17.39
N GLN A 212 -18.58 -4.41 18.29
CA GLN A 212 -17.62 -3.38 18.69
C GLN A 212 -16.82 -2.86 17.48
N TYR A 213 -16.25 -3.76 16.67
CA TYR A 213 -15.46 -3.40 15.50
C TYR A 213 -16.30 -2.70 14.43
N TYR A 214 -17.53 -3.16 14.20
CA TYR A 214 -18.46 -2.50 13.30
C TYR A 214 -18.75 -1.07 13.73
N LYS A 215 -19.09 -0.88 15.01
CA LYS A 215 -19.35 0.44 15.57
C LYS A 215 -18.12 1.35 15.48
N ALA A 216 -16.94 0.82 15.77
CA ALA A 216 -15.68 1.55 15.69
C ALA A 216 -15.40 2.06 14.26
N ILE A 217 -15.45 1.18 13.25
CA ILE A 217 -15.22 1.55 11.85
C ILE A 217 -16.31 2.51 11.37
N LYS A 218 -17.58 2.20 11.67
CA LYS A 218 -18.71 3.06 11.30
C LYS A 218 -18.59 4.46 11.89
N LYS A 219 -18.19 4.59 13.17
CA LYS A 219 -17.97 5.88 13.81
C LYS A 219 -16.90 6.70 13.07
N LEU A 220 -15.80 6.08 12.65
CA LEU A 220 -14.77 6.77 11.85
C LEU A 220 -15.33 7.25 10.51
N CYS A 221 -16.08 6.39 9.82
CA CYS A 221 -16.70 6.75 8.53
C CYS A 221 -17.72 7.88 8.66
N ASP A 222 -18.61 7.83 9.67
CA ASP A 222 -19.64 8.85 9.90
C ASP A 222 -19.05 10.21 10.29
N ASN A 223 -17.98 10.21 11.10
CA ASN A 223 -17.35 11.44 11.60
C ASN A 223 -16.45 12.11 10.56
N ASN A 224 -16.07 11.43 9.47
CA ASN A 224 -15.20 11.98 8.44
C ASN A 224 -15.94 12.24 7.13
N LYS A 225 -16.18 13.52 6.84
CA LYS A 225 -16.85 13.98 5.60
C LYS A 225 -16.15 13.57 4.29
N ASN A 226 -14.89 13.14 4.34
CA ASN A 226 -14.16 12.64 3.17
C ASN A 226 -14.45 11.16 2.87
N ILE A 227 -15.18 10.48 3.75
CA ILE A 227 -15.55 9.08 3.60
C ILE A 227 -17.04 9.04 3.25
N THR A 228 -17.37 8.43 2.11
CA THR A 228 -18.76 8.24 1.70
C THR A 228 -19.12 6.76 1.86
N ILE A 229 -20.05 6.48 2.78
CA ILE A 229 -20.68 5.16 2.92
C ILE A 229 -21.72 5.00 1.81
N LYS A 230 -21.61 3.90 1.04
CA LYS A 230 -22.50 3.55 -0.06
C LYS A 230 -23.59 2.58 0.40
N SER A 231 -23.21 1.58 1.18
CA SER A 231 -24.11 0.61 1.79
C SER A 231 -23.46 0.05 3.05
N GLN A 232 -24.27 -0.61 3.88
CA GLN A 232 -23.80 -1.27 5.09
C GLN A 232 -24.73 -2.43 5.44
N THR A 233 -24.16 -3.49 5.97
CA THR A 233 -24.88 -4.61 6.58
C THR A 233 -24.49 -4.65 8.05
N LEU A 234 -25.49 -4.57 8.94
CA LEU A 234 -25.27 -4.44 10.37
C LEU A 234 -24.28 -5.49 10.89
N ASN A 235 -23.27 -5.04 11.64
CA ASN A 235 -22.26 -5.87 12.27
C ASN A 235 -21.46 -6.77 11.30
N THR A 236 -21.48 -6.55 10.00
CA THR A 236 -20.87 -7.47 9.02
C THR A 236 -20.04 -6.76 7.98
N GLU A 237 -20.54 -5.66 7.43
CA GLU A 237 -19.92 -5.03 6.27
C GLU A 237 -20.23 -3.54 6.22
N ILE A 238 -19.22 -2.74 5.89
CA ILE A 238 -19.36 -1.32 5.58
C ILE A 238 -18.74 -1.10 4.21
N VAL A 239 -19.52 -0.58 3.27
CA VAL A 239 -19.05 -0.29 1.91
C VAL A 239 -18.82 1.21 1.77
N ILE A 240 -17.60 1.59 1.43
CA ILE A 240 -17.21 2.99 1.17
C ILE A 240 -16.67 3.15 -0.24
N THR A 241 -16.60 4.37 -0.75
CA THR A 241 -15.81 4.67 -1.96
C THR A 241 -14.32 4.63 -1.66
N ARG A 242 -13.49 4.15 -2.60
CA ARG A 242 -12.01 4.13 -2.47
C ARG A 242 -11.41 5.52 -2.20
N LYS A 243 -12.04 6.58 -2.69
CA LYS A 243 -11.68 7.99 -2.40
C LYS A 243 -11.52 8.28 -0.89
N GLY A 244 -12.30 7.62 -0.06
CA GLY A 244 -12.28 7.78 1.40
C GLY A 244 -11.18 6.97 2.11
N LEU A 245 -10.49 6.06 1.43
CA LEU A 245 -9.62 5.09 2.10
C LEU A 245 -8.36 5.72 2.70
N THR A 246 -7.75 6.70 2.03
CA THR A 246 -6.63 7.46 2.62
C THR A 246 -7.05 8.18 3.91
N SER A 247 -8.26 8.73 3.94
CA SER A 247 -8.81 9.35 5.16
C SER A 247 -9.04 8.33 6.27
N LEU A 248 -9.57 7.15 5.94
CA LEU A 248 -9.78 6.08 6.92
C LEU A 248 -8.46 5.61 7.54
N ILE A 249 -7.39 5.45 6.75
CA ILE A 249 -6.05 5.06 7.25
C ILE A 249 -5.53 6.08 8.28
N ILE A 250 -5.66 7.37 7.97
CA ILE A 250 -5.23 8.47 8.84
C ILE A 250 -6.04 8.45 10.14
N ASP A 251 -7.35 8.29 10.06
CA ASP A 251 -8.23 8.26 11.23
C ASP A 251 -7.96 7.05 12.13
N LEU A 252 -7.79 5.86 11.55
CA LEU A 252 -7.41 4.64 12.29
C LEU A 252 -6.13 4.87 13.10
N ARG A 253 -5.11 5.48 12.48
CA ARG A 253 -3.86 5.80 13.16
C ARG A 253 -4.07 6.82 14.27
N ASN A 254 -4.76 7.92 13.98
CA ASN A 254 -4.96 9.00 14.95
C ASN A 254 -5.75 8.53 16.16
N ARG A 255 -6.83 7.79 15.97
CA ARG A 255 -7.70 7.38 17.07
C ARG A 255 -7.12 6.29 17.95
N TYR A 256 -6.26 5.41 17.42
CA TYR A 256 -5.66 4.35 18.22
C TYR A 256 -4.28 4.71 18.79
N PHE A 257 -3.38 5.28 17.98
CA PHE A 257 -1.98 5.46 18.38
C PHE A 257 -1.67 6.84 18.96
N HIS A 258 -2.57 7.83 18.84
CA HIS A 258 -2.40 9.17 19.42
C HIS A 258 -3.34 9.42 20.60
N LEU A 259 -3.21 8.56 21.62
CA LEU A 259 -3.79 8.79 22.96
C LEU A 259 -3.00 9.90 23.67
N LEU A 260 -3.20 11.16 23.26
CA LEU A 260 -2.72 12.30 24.02
C LEU A 260 -3.70 12.57 25.17
N SER A 261 -3.17 12.58 26.40
CA SER A 261 -3.91 12.91 27.63
C SER A 261 -4.45 14.34 27.55
N GLY A 262 -5.65 14.51 27.00
CA GLY A 262 -6.29 15.82 26.80
C GLY A 262 -7.41 15.81 25.76
N ASP A 263 -7.31 14.95 24.74
CA ASP A 263 -8.27 14.82 23.62
C ASP A 263 -9.02 13.47 23.64
N TYR A 264 -9.48 13.05 24.83
CA TYR A 264 -10.14 11.76 25.05
C TYR A 264 -11.50 11.58 24.35
N SER A 265 -12.09 12.63 23.79
CA SER A 265 -13.50 12.60 23.37
C SER A 265 -13.75 11.72 22.13
N ASP A 266 -12.74 11.40 21.33
CA ASP A 266 -12.92 10.63 20.10
C ASP A 266 -11.89 9.53 19.80
N ASN A 267 -10.91 9.31 20.67
CA ASN A 267 -9.94 8.24 20.50
C ASN A 267 -10.50 6.88 20.93
N PHE A 268 -9.94 5.79 20.38
CA PHE A 268 -10.30 4.45 20.81
C PHE A 268 -9.68 4.19 22.19
N THR A 269 -10.52 3.89 23.16
CA THR A 269 -10.08 3.37 24.45
C THR A 269 -9.79 1.87 24.32
N SER A 270 -9.01 1.31 25.26
CA SER A 270 -8.81 -0.15 25.32
C SER A 270 -10.12 -0.93 25.53
N SER A 271 -11.15 -0.30 26.08
CA SER A 271 -12.50 -0.87 26.17
C SER A 271 -13.26 -0.87 24.85
N ASP A 272 -12.99 0.09 23.95
CA ASP A 272 -13.65 0.16 22.63
C ASP A 272 -13.12 -0.91 21.66
N LEU A 273 -11.84 -1.29 21.82
CA LEU A 273 -11.15 -2.28 21.01
C LEU A 273 -10.41 -3.28 21.91
N SER A 274 -11.18 -4.21 22.51
CA SER A 274 -10.64 -5.16 23.49
C SER A 274 -9.55 -6.08 22.91
N GLU A 275 -9.71 -6.50 21.65
CA GLU A 275 -8.74 -7.35 20.94
C GLU A 275 -8.27 -6.63 19.67
N ILE A 276 -7.17 -5.88 19.79
CA ILE A 276 -6.75 -4.94 18.74
C ILE A 276 -6.19 -5.62 17.50
N ASP A 277 -5.47 -6.74 17.66
CA ASP A 277 -4.93 -7.47 16.52
C ASP A 277 -6.06 -8.05 15.66
N LEU A 278 -7.13 -8.55 16.28
CA LEU A 278 -8.33 -8.99 15.56
C LEU A 278 -9.03 -7.83 14.84
N PHE A 279 -9.08 -6.65 15.44
CA PHE A 279 -9.60 -5.45 14.77
C PHE A 279 -8.80 -5.12 13.50
N TYR A 280 -7.48 -4.94 13.60
CA TYR A 280 -6.65 -4.55 12.45
C TYR A 280 -6.55 -5.63 11.38
N LYS A 281 -6.75 -6.90 11.73
CA LYS A 281 -6.86 -8.00 10.76
C LYS A 281 -7.93 -7.73 9.70
N ASN A 282 -9.06 -7.10 10.06
CA ASN A 282 -10.17 -6.82 9.15
C ASN A 282 -9.88 -5.71 8.13
N VAL A 283 -8.92 -4.82 8.39
CA VAL A 283 -8.66 -3.63 7.55
C VAL A 283 -7.30 -3.68 6.83
N ASN A 284 -6.34 -4.45 7.34
CA ASN A 284 -4.96 -4.44 6.86
C ASN A 284 -4.80 -4.80 5.38
N ASP A 285 -5.50 -5.82 4.89
CA ASP A 285 -5.42 -6.25 3.48
C ASP A 285 -5.92 -5.15 2.52
N ILE A 286 -6.99 -4.45 2.91
CA ILE A 286 -7.57 -3.34 2.16
C ILE A 286 -6.59 -2.16 2.10
N ILE A 287 -5.90 -1.89 3.20
CA ILE A 287 -4.93 -0.79 3.29
C ILE A 287 -3.70 -1.09 2.43
N ILE A 288 -3.09 -2.27 2.55
CA ILE A 288 -1.94 -2.61 1.72
C ILE A 288 -2.30 -2.65 0.23
N ASN A 289 -3.50 -3.12 -0.11
CA ASN A 289 -4.00 -3.08 -1.48
C ASN A 289 -4.01 -1.64 -2.02
N TRP A 290 -4.56 -0.70 -1.27
CA TRP A 290 -4.60 0.69 -1.69
C TRP A 290 -3.23 1.33 -1.87
N LEU A 291 -2.31 1.09 -0.93
CA LEU A 291 -0.92 1.54 -1.06
C LEU A 291 -0.24 0.91 -2.28
N SER A 292 -0.58 -0.33 -2.61
CA SER A 292 -0.06 -1.03 -3.79
C SER A 292 -0.59 -0.41 -5.08
N LEU A 293 -1.88 -0.10 -5.16
CA LEU A 293 -2.49 0.57 -6.32
C LEU A 293 -1.88 1.96 -6.55
N ILE A 294 -1.67 2.74 -5.48
CA ILE A 294 -0.96 4.02 -5.55
C ILE A 294 0.46 3.83 -6.08
N TYR A 295 1.21 2.86 -5.56
CA TYR A 295 2.57 2.56 -6.02
C TYR A 295 2.61 2.19 -7.51
N ILE A 296 1.69 1.34 -7.96
CA ILE A 296 1.63 0.92 -9.37
C ILE A 296 1.29 2.08 -10.29
N GLU A 297 0.35 2.95 -9.90
CA GLU A 297 0.02 4.13 -10.70
C GLU A 297 1.23 5.07 -10.83
N ILE A 298 1.98 5.29 -9.74
CA ILE A 298 3.22 6.08 -9.76
C ILE A 298 4.28 5.42 -10.67
N LEU A 299 4.45 4.11 -10.57
CA LEU A 299 5.39 3.35 -11.40
C LEU A 299 5.05 3.51 -12.89
N ILE A 300 3.78 3.36 -13.25
CA ILE A 300 3.32 3.45 -14.65
C ILE A 300 3.52 4.86 -15.20
N ASN A 301 3.05 5.89 -14.48
CA ASN A 301 3.24 7.29 -14.89
C ASN A 301 4.72 7.69 -15.01
N THR A 302 5.61 7.01 -14.27
CA THR A 302 7.05 7.26 -14.34
C THR A 302 7.72 6.61 -15.55
N ILE A 303 7.20 5.46 -16.01
CA ILE A 303 7.76 4.73 -17.15
C ILE A 303 7.25 5.30 -18.48
N GLU A 304 6.03 5.85 -18.53
CA GLU A 304 5.43 6.44 -19.74
C GLU A 304 6.16 7.70 -20.26
#